data_AF-A0A849ZFA2-F1
#
_entry.id   AF-A0A849ZFA2-F1
#
_cell.length_a   1.000
_cell.length_b   1.000
_cell.length_c   1.000
_cell.angle_alpha   90.00
_cell.angle_beta   90.00
_cell.angle_gamma   90.00
#
_symmetry.space_group_name_H-M   'P 1'
#
loop_
_entity.id
_entity.type
_entity.pdbx_description
1 polymer ?
#
loop_
_entity_poly.entity_id
_entity_poly.type
_entity_poly.pdbx_seq_one_letter_code
_entity_poly.pdbx_strand_id
1 'polypeptide(L)'
;MAECTLTGPRPGYVGPEPAGSVPLIIWDGDCGFCARSVESIRARVGDRAGFEPYQSAAARHPGIPVADFQSAVHLVEPDGRVSRGAEAVLRALATQPRFRWSLLLYLWVPGLAAVSEMVYRLVARHRERAAKAARLLFGEQVGPADHRFTRWIFLRLLGLTALAAFVSLGVQIHGLAGSRGILPVAEFLEAVELRFGDEARLIAPTLCWWSASDAVLSALWITGAALSALLMIGVAPLLILPLLHVLYLSLMTAGQTFLFFQWDILLLETLFLSLFLAPGTLRPCVPSREPAVSLWGLWLLRLLCFKLMWSSGVTKLTWDDPTWWNLTALEHHWWTQPIPTPLAWFAGQLPGWVQRVSCLGMFVIEIALPLLIFAPRRLRALAALGLIGLQVLIVLTGNYGFFNLLAIALCVPLLDDGMWPRRRPVSRPPELGPWTALMRGPLAAVLIAVQIVPLTAALRHRWPPDGALGRLHGVLQPLGLCSDYGLFRTMTTTRPELEIEASLDGVEWRPYVFRFKPGAPDRAPRFFQPHMPRLDWRMWFAALGAERGQLEGWLRPLCERLLDAEPEVLALFEAAPFGPERPRHLRLVLWQYRSAPPRGEDWWQRERLGVIWAVSAR
;
A
#
# COMPACT_ATOMS: atom_id res chain seq x y z
N MET A 1 71.86 24.37 63.53
CA MET A 1 71.53 23.15 64.31
C MET A 1 70.25 22.59 63.68
N ALA A 2 70.38 21.66 62.72
CA ALA A 2 70.45 20.19 62.92
C ALA A 2 69.01 19.62 63.10
N GLU A 3 68.44 18.62 62.40
CA GLU A 3 68.78 17.53 61.42
C GLU A 3 67.45 17.20 60.64
N CYS A 4 67.39 16.72 59.37
CA CYS A 4 67.59 15.34 58.86
C CYS A 4 66.90 14.24 59.73
N THR A 5 66.16 13.21 59.29
CA THR A 5 66.07 12.44 58.02
C THR A 5 64.99 11.32 58.15
N LEU A 6 64.52 10.77 57.00
CA LEU A 6 64.06 9.37 56.73
C LEU A 6 62.67 8.94 57.28
N THR A 7 61.77 8.20 56.60
CA THR A 7 61.83 7.14 55.56
C THR A 7 60.38 6.81 55.09
N GLY A 8 60.16 6.48 53.82
CA GLY A 8 59.05 5.57 53.41
C GLY A 8 59.53 4.12 53.36
N PRO A 9 58.79 3.12 52.80
CA PRO A 9 57.39 3.07 52.36
C PRO A 9 56.64 1.80 52.85
N ARG A 10 55.33 1.64 52.55
CA ARG A 10 54.73 0.34 52.13
C ARG A 10 53.38 0.52 51.41
N PRO A 11 53.06 -0.38 50.46
CA PRO A 11 51.96 -0.25 49.51
C PRO A 11 50.66 -0.83 50.07
N GLY A 12 49.56 -0.09 49.93
CA GLY A 12 48.22 -0.54 50.32
C GLY A 12 47.26 -0.42 49.14
N TYR A 13 47.05 -1.55 48.45
CA TYR A 13 45.84 -1.93 47.73
C TYR A 13 45.04 -0.79 47.04
N VAL A 14 45.34 -0.54 45.76
CA VAL A 14 44.40 0.19 44.87
C VAL A 14 43.27 -0.78 44.55
N GLY A 15 42.16 -0.69 45.29
CA GLY A 15 40.91 -1.33 44.88
C GLY A 15 40.48 -0.82 43.51
N PRO A 16 39.71 -1.58 42.72
CA PRO A 16 39.25 -1.12 41.42
C PRO A 16 38.48 0.19 41.61
N GLU A 17 38.90 1.24 40.91
CA GLU A 17 38.12 2.47 40.79
C GLU A 17 36.67 2.11 40.43
N PRO A 18 35.67 2.78 40.99
CA PRO A 18 34.29 2.54 40.62
C PRO A 18 34.14 2.73 39.11
N ALA A 19 33.79 1.64 38.41
CA ALA A 19 33.37 1.69 37.03
C ALA A 19 32.27 2.75 36.91
N GLY A 20 32.36 3.62 35.91
CA GLY A 20 31.49 4.79 35.78
C GLY A 20 29.99 4.47 35.91
N SER A 21 29.18 5.50 36.15
CA SER A 21 27.72 5.37 36.41
C SER A 21 26.91 4.75 35.26
N VAL A 22 27.52 4.49 34.10
CA VAL A 22 26.91 3.89 32.91
C VAL A 22 27.79 2.75 32.39
N PRO A 23 27.19 1.68 31.82
CA PRO A 23 27.95 0.56 31.28
C PRO A 23 28.85 0.99 30.11
N LEU A 24 30.09 0.48 30.04
CA LEU A 24 31.12 0.85 29.07
C LEU A 24 31.32 -0.25 28.02
N ILE A 25 31.09 0.07 26.74
CA ILE A 25 31.42 -0.81 25.62
C ILE A 25 32.87 -0.58 25.19
N ILE A 26 33.66 -1.64 25.24
CA ILE A 26 35.06 -1.68 24.79
C ILE A 26 35.15 -2.47 23.47
N TRP A 27 35.80 -1.89 22.46
CA TRP A 27 35.85 -2.43 21.11
C TRP A 27 37.19 -2.19 20.41
N ASP A 28 37.40 -2.84 19.27
CA ASP A 28 38.62 -2.73 18.47
C ASP A 28 38.65 -1.48 17.57
N GLY A 29 39.36 -0.44 18.03
CA GLY A 29 39.49 0.87 17.38
C GLY A 29 40.03 0.83 15.95
N ASP A 30 40.89 -0.13 15.64
CA ASP A 30 41.53 -0.27 14.33
C ASP A 30 40.62 -1.01 13.34
N CYS A 31 39.57 -1.67 13.83
CA CYS A 31 38.62 -2.40 13.01
C CYS A 31 37.49 -1.49 12.51
N GLY A 32 37.53 -1.15 11.21
CA GLY A 32 36.48 -0.35 10.58
C GLY A 32 35.07 -0.98 10.63
N PHE A 33 34.94 -2.31 10.78
CA PHE A 33 33.64 -2.95 11.03
C PHE A 33 33.14 -2.71 12.45
N CYS A 34 34.02 -2.85 13.46
CA CYS A 34 33.69 -2.60 14.86
C CYS A 34 33.30 -1.14 15.06
N ALA A 35 34.03 -0.19 14.46
CA ALA A 35 33.73 1.23 14.51
C ALA A 35 32.30 1.55 14.04
N ARG A 36 31.88 1.00 12.88
CA ARG A 36 30.53 1.20 12.35
C ARG A 36 29.46 0.54 13.20
N SER A 37 29.72 -0.67 13.70
CA SER A 37 28.79 -1.40 14.56
C SER A 37 28.57 -0.67 15.88
N VAL A 38 29.64 -0.13 16.46
CA VAL A 38 29.58 0.67 17.68
C VAL A 38 28.85 1.98 17.46
N GLU A 39 29.10 2.70 16.36
CA GLU A 39 28.35 3.91 16.05
C GLU A 39 26.84 3.62 15.88
N SER A 40 26.50 2.46 15.32
CA SER A 40 25.12 1.98 15.21
C SER A 40 24.48 1.70 16.59
N ILE A 41 25.23 1.13 17.53
CA ILE A 41 24.79 0.91 18.92
C ILE A 41 24.67 2.23 19.66
N ARG A 42 25.66 3.12 19.52
CA ARG A 42 25.67 4.48 20.07
C ARG A 42 24.46 5.29 19.63
N ALA A 43 24.11 5.25 18.36
CA ALA A 43 22.92 5.90 17.83
C ALA A 43 21.60 5.34 18.40
N ARG A 44 21.59 4.09 18.91
CA ARG A 44 20.41 3.47 19.54
C ARG A 44 20.33 3.74 21.03
N VAL A 45 21.45 3.68 21.73
CA VAL A 45 21.53 3.72 23.20
C VAL A 45 21.69 5.16 23.73
N GLY A 46 22.29 6.04 22.94
CA GLY A 46 22.59 7.42 23.33
C GLY A 46 23.55 7.45 24.51
N ASP A 47 23.28 8.35 25.47
CA ASP A 47 24.17 8.64 26.60
C ASP A 47 24.02 7.61 27.75
N ARG A 48 23.28 6.52 27.53
CA ARG A 48 23.04 5.45 28.53
C ARG A 48 24.14 4.38 28.57
N ALA A 49 25.11 4.45 27.67
CA ALA A 49 26.30 3.60 27.66
C ALA A 49 27.51 4.42 27.18
N GLY A 50 28.67 4.16 27.78
CA GLY A 50 29.96 4.66 27.31
C GLY A 50 30.50 3.82 26.15
N PHE A 51 31.38 4.41 25.34
CA PHE A 51 32.00 3.72 24.20
C PHE A 51 33.46 4.12 24.08
N GLU A 52 34.38 3.16 24.19
CA GLU A 52 35.81 3.42 24.10
C GLU A 52 36.55 2.32 23.31
N PRO A 53 37.57 2.70 22.52
CA PRO A 53 38.46 1.72 21.91
C PRO A 53 39.35 1.05 22.97
N TYR A 54 39.66 -0.23 22.83
CA TYR A 54 40.51 -0.94 23.80
C TYR A 54 41.92 -0.34 23.88
N GLN A 55 42.38 0.31 22.81
CA GLN A 55 43.66 1.04 22.75
C GLN A 55 43.80 2.07 23.89
N SER A 56 42.68 2.67 24.34
CA SER A 56 42.66 3.57 25.50
C SER A 56 42.13 2.91 26.78
N ALA A 57 41.25 1.91 26.66
CA ALA A 57 40.59 1.30 27.81
C ALA A 57 41.39 0.16 28.47
N ALA A 58 42.29 -0.52 27.75
CA ALA A 58 42.96 -1.73 28.21
C ALA A 58 43.78 -1.52 29.50
N ALA A 59 44.43 -0.36 29.66
CA ALA A 59 45.20 -0.03 30.87
C ALA A 59 44.34 0.05 32.14
N ARG A 60 43.05 0.40 32.00
CA ARG A 60 42.09 0.48 33.13
C ARG A 60 41.40 -0.85 33.42
N HIS A 61 41.56 -1.85 32.55
CA HIS A 61 40.94 -3.16 32.68
C HIS A 61 41.96 -4.30 32.50
N PRO A 62 42.97 -4.41 33.38
CA PRO A 62 44.06 -5.38 33.25
C PRO A 62 43.60 -6.86 33.36
N GLY A 63 42.39 -7.10 33.88
CA GLY A 63 41.81 -8.44 33.98
C GLY A 63 41.33 -9.05 32.66
N ILE A 64 41.35 -8.30 31.55
CA ILE A 64 40.96 -8.78 30.22
C ILE A 64 42.20 -8.74 29.31
N PRO A 65 42.67 -9.89 28.80
CA PRO A 65 43.80 -9.93 27.87
C PRO A 65 43.55 -9.11 26.59
N VAL A 66 44.59 -8.49 26.05
CA VAL A 66 44.51 -7.71 24.78
C VAL A 66 43.97 -8.56 23.62
N ALA A 67 44.35 -9.85 23.56
CA ALA A 67 43.86 -10.79 22.56
C ALA A 67 42.33 -10.96 22.62
N ASP A 68 41.73 -10.89 23.82
CA ASP A 68 40.29 -10.97 23.96
C ASP A 68 39.61 -9.72 23.42
N PHE A 69 40.12 -8.52 23.74
CA PHE A 69 39.62 -7.26 23.16
C PHE A 69 39.70 -7.22 21.62
N GLN A 70 40.75 -7.79 21.05
CA GLN A 70 40.89 -7.91 19.60
C GLN A 70 39.88 -8.88 19.00
N SER A 71 39.50 -9.93 19.72
CA SER A 71 38.61 -10.99 19.22
C SER A 71 37.12 -10.64 19.31
N ALA A 72 36.71 -9.83 20.30
CA ALA A 72 35.31 -9.52 20.57
C ALA A 72 35.12 -8.18 21.30
N VAL A 73 33.92 -7.62 21.15
CA VAL A 73 33.44 -6.49 21.93
C VAL A 73 33.10 -6.94 23.34
N HIS A 74 33.43 -6.10 24.31
CA HIS A 74 33.17 -6.32 25.73
C HIS A 74 32.29 -5.21 26.28
N LEU A 75 31.43 -5.54 27.24
CA LEU A 75 30.63 -4.58 28.00
C LEU A 75 31.00 -4.74 29.47
N VAL A 76 31.45 -3.66 30.10
CA VAL A 76 31.70 -3.57 31.53
C VAL A 76 30.53 -2.83 32.17
N GLU A 77 29.74 -3.53 32.99
CA GLU A 77 28.59 -2.95 33.70
C GLU A 77 29.06 -2.23 34.99
N PRO A 78 28.28 -1.27 35.53
CA PRO A 78 28.66 -0.52 36.73
C PRO A 78 28.85 -1.38 37.99
N ASP A 79 28.24 -2.57 38.02
CA ASP A 79 28.41 -3.58 39.08
C ASP A 79 29.70 -4.42 38.92
N GLY A 80 30.53 -4.11 37.92
CA GLY A 80 31.77 -4.83 37.61
C GLY A 80 31.57 -6.07 36.76
N ARG A 81 30.34 -6.43 36.37
CA ARG A 81 30.09 -7.56 35.48
C ARG A 81 30.64 -7.28 34.09
N VAL A 82 31.40 -8.24 33.56
CA VAL A 82 31.90 -8.20 32.18
C VAL A 82 31.14 -9.21 31.34
N SER A 83 30.58 -8.74 30.23
CA SER A 83 30.00 -9.60 29.19
C SER A 83 30.77 -9.42 27.87
N ARG A 84 30.71 -10.44 27.00
CA ARG A 84 31.46 -10.52 25.74
C ARG A 84 30.51 -10.83 24.58
N GLY A 85 30.91 -10.46 23.37
CA GLY A 85 30.30 -11.01 22.16
C GLY A 85 28.88 -10.52 21.89
N ALA A 86 27.96 -11.44 21.58
CA ALA A 86 26.56 -11.09 21.35
C ALA A 86 25.88 -10.63 22.65
N GLU A 87 26.18 -11.27 23.79
CA GLU A 87 25.67 -10.87 25.10
C GLU A 87 26.01 -9.41 25.42
N ALA A 88 27.27 -8.99 25.19
CA ALA A 88 27.70 -7.61 25.40
C ALA A 88 26.86 -6.60 24.59
N VAL A 89 26.61 -6.91 23.31
CA VAL A 89 25.80 -6.05 22.44
C VAL A 89 24.33 -6.00 22.89
N LEU A 90 23.73 -7.15 23.23
CA LEU A 90 22.33 -7.21 23.64
C LEU A 90 22.09 -6.55 25.00
N ARG A 91 23.00 -6.70 25.95
CA ARG A 91 22.97 -5.99 27.23
C ARG A 91 23.09 -4.48 27.06
N ALA A 92 24.02 -4.05 26.21
CA ALA A 92 24.16 -2.63 25.89
C ALA A 92 22.86 -2.06 25.29
N LEU A 93 22.22 -2.77 24.36
CA LEU A 93 20.93 -2.37 23.81
C LEU A 93 19.82 -2.35 24.86
N ALA A 94 19.80 -3.30 25.79
CA ALA A 94 18.78 -3.44 26.85
C ALA A 94 18.78 -2.29 27.88
N THR A 95 19.82 -1.45 27.92
CA THR A 95 19.82 -0.18 28.66
C THR A 95 18.69 0.76 28.20
N GLN A 96 18.21 0.60 26.96
CA GLN A 96 16.96 1.18 26.49
C GLN A 96 15.77 0.22 26.69
N PRO A 97 14.68 0.65 27.35
CA PRO A 97 13.50 -0.18 27.61
C PRO A 97 12.94 -0.88 26.37
N ARG A 98 12.91 -0.19 25.22
CA ARG A 98 12.38 -0.73 23.95
C ARG A 98 13.16 -1.91 23.37
N PHE A 99 14.39 -2.17 23.83
CA PHE A 99 15.22 -3.29 23.36
C PHE A 99 15.40 -4.40 24.41
N ARG A 100 14.83 -4.26 25.62
CA ARG A 100 14.94 -5.28 26.69
C ARG A 100 14.47 -6.66 26.27
N TRP A 101 13.44 -6.73 25.42
CA TRP A 101 12.92 -7.99 24.88
C TRP A 101 14.00 -8.80 24.15
N SER A 102 14.96 -8.15 23.49
CA SER A 102 16.02 -8.86 22.75
C SER A 102 16.97 -9.61 23.68
N LEU A 103 17.31 -9.02 24.83
CA LEU A 103 18.07 -9.68 25.88
C LEU A 103 17.25 -10.78 26.55
N LEU A 104 15.94 -10.56 26.78
CA LEU A 104 15.07 -11.60 27.31
C LEU A 104 15.00 -12.80 26.37
N LEU A 105 14.83 -12.61 25.07
CA LEU A 105 14.86 -13.72 24.12
C LEU A 105 16.19 -14.49 24.19
N TYR A 106 17.32 -13.77 24.23
CA TYR A 106 18.64 -14.38 24.34
C TYR A 106 18.79 -15.24 25.60
N LEU A 107 18.25 -14.78 26.74
CA LEU A 107 18.36 -15.48 28.02
C LEU A 107 17.36 -16.64 28.18
N TRP A 108 16.13 -16.50 27.65
CA TRP A 108 15.01 -17.39 27.97
C TRP A 108 14.63 -18.35 26.85
N VAL A 109 14.96 -18.07 25.58
CA VAL A 109 14.65 -18.97 24.46
C VAL A 109 15.76 -20.02 24.33
N PRO A 110 15.44 -21.33 24.49
CA PRO A 110 16.45 -22.38 24.36
C PRO A 110 17.18 -22.33 23.02
N GLY A 111 18.51 -22.40 23.05
CA GLY A 111 19.37 -22.40 21.86
C GLY A 111 19.66 -21.03 21.25
N LEU A 112 18.89 -19.97 21.55
CA LEU A 112 19.09 -18.66 20.93
C LEU A 112 20.41 -18.00 21.34
N ALA A 113 20.84 -18.17 22.60
CA ALA A 113 22.15 -17.70 23.05
C ALA A 113 23.29 -18.34 22.26
N ALA A 114 23.26 -19.67 22.10
CA ALA A 114 24.27 -20.43 21.37
C ALA A 114 24.33 -20.01 19.89
N VAL A 115 23.17 -19.84 19.24
CA VAL A 115 23.09 -19.36 17.86
C VAL A 115 23.61 -17.94 17.73
N SER A 116 23.22 -17.03 18.64
CA SER A 116 23.65 -15.63 18.62
C SER A 116 25.16 -15.50 18.76
N GLU A 117 25.77 -16.26 19.67
CA GLU A 117 27.22 -16.29 19.86
C GLU A 117 27.95 -16.98 18.68
N MET A 118 27.36 -18.02 18.09
CA MET A 118 27.89 -18.63 16.87
C MET A 118 27.92 -17.63 15.70
N VAL A 119 26.81 -16.92 15.47
CA VAL A 119 26.71 -15.87 14.44
C VAL A 119 27.71 -14.75 14.72
N TYR A 120 27.81 -14.30 15.97
CA TYR A 120 28.79 -13.29 16.37
C TYR A 120 30.21 -13.73 16.04
N ARG A 121 30.62 -14.94 16.46
CA ARG A 121 31.96 -15.49 16.16
C ARG A 121 32.21 -15.60 14.66
N LEU A 122 31.22 -16.01 13.87
CA LEU A 122 31.35 -16.10 12.42
C LEU A 122 31.61 -14.73 11.79
N VAL A 123 30.84 -13.71 12.20
CA VAL A 123 31.01 -12.31 11.78
C VAL A 123 32.36 -11.76 12.24
N ALA A 124 32.74 -12.02 13.49
CA ALA A 124 33.99 -11.57 14.08
C ALA A 124 35.23 -12.24 13.46
N ARG A 125 35.12 -13.45 12.92
CA ARG A 125 36.18 -14.12 12.13
C ARG A 125 36.29 -13.59 10.71
N HIS A 126 35.19 -13.09 10.13
CA HIS A 126 35.12 -12.64 8.74
C HIS A 126 34.75 -11.15 8.62
N ARG A 127 35.30 -10.29 9.49
CA ARG A 127 34.91 -8.87 9.64
C ARG A 127 34.93 -8.09 8.33
N GLU A 128 35.90 -8.32 7.47
CA GLU A 128 36.00 -7.64 6.17
C GLU A 128 34.89 -8.07 5.19
N ARG A 129 34.63 -9.38 5.09
CA ARG A 129 33.56 -9.91 4.24
C ARG A 129 32.19 -9.49 4.78
N ALA A 130 32.01 -9.56 6.10
CA ALA A 130 30.82 -9.07 6.78
C ALA A 130 30.61 -7.56 6.59
N ALA A 131 31.70 -6.77 6.60
CA ALA A 131 31.65 -5.34 6.28
C ALA A 131 31.21 -5.08 4.84
N LYS A 132 31.77 -5.81 3.87
CA LYS A 132 31.38 -5.70 2.45
C LYS A 132 29.92 -6.10 2.26
N ALA A 133 29.48 -7.20 2.86
CA ALA A 133 28.09 -7.66 2.82
C ALA A 133 27.13 -6.67 3.49
N ALA A 134 27.47 -6.15 4.67
CA ALA A 134 26.67 -5.14 5.36
C ALA A 134 26.55 -3.85 4.53
N ARG A 135 27.64 -3.38 3.91
CA ARG A 135 27.59 -2.24 2.98
C ARG A 135 26.72 -2.53 1.75
N LEU A 136 26.79 -3.74 1.20
CA LEU A 136 25.99 -4.14 0.05
C LEU A 136 24.49 -4.23 0.37
N LEU A 137 24.12 -4.69 1.57
CA LEU A 137 22.73 -4.90 1.99
C LEU A 137 22.09 -3.66 2.65
N PHE A 138 22.86 -2.92 3.45
CA PHE A 138 22.37 -1.79 4.25
C PHE A 138 22.89 -0.43 3.79
N GLY A 139 23.93 -0.37 2.96
CA GLY A 139 24.59 0.89 2.57
C GLY A 139 25.67 1.33 3.55
N GLU A 140 26.19 2.54 3.36
CA GLU A 140 27.28 3.07 4.20
C GLU A 140 26.82 3.44 5.61
N GLN A 141 25.55 3.81 5.77
CA GLN A 141 24.96 4.17 7.05
C GLN A 141 24.33 2.94 7.71
N VAL A 142 24.94 2.47 8.80
CA VAL A 142 24.46 1.33 9.60
C VAL A 142 23.53 1.78 10.75
N GLY A 143 23.30 3.10 10.91
CA GLY A 143 22.45 3.67 11.94
C GLY A 143 20.94 3.43 11.72
N PRO A 144 20.10 3.69 12.73
CA PRO A 144 18.65 3.59 12.60
C PRO A 144 18.12 4.51 11.49
N ALA A 145 17.29 3.96 10.61
CA ALA A 145 16.73 4.69 9.48
C ALA A 145 15.61 5.65 9.93
N ASP A 146 15.74 6.93 9.60
CA ASP A 146 14.69 7.94 9.76
C ASP A 146 13.68 7.84 8.61
N HIS A 147 12.42 8.17 8.85
CA HIS A 147 11.33 8.05 7.87
C HIS A 147 10.41 9.28 7.85
N ARG A 148 10.81 10.41 8.45
CA ARG A 148 9.98 11.62 8.55
C ARG A 148 9.72 12.25 7.20
N PHE A 149 10.76 12.39 6.38
CA PHE A 149 10.62 12.89 5.01
C PHE A 149 9.83 11.92 4.14
N THR A 150 10.07 10.62 4.30
CA THR A 150 9.33 9.55 3.64
C THR A 150 7.83 9.62 3.97
N ARG A 151 7.47 9.76 5.26
CA ARG A 151 6.09 10.00 5.71
C ARG A 151 5.50 11.27 5.09
N TRP A 152 6.28 12.35 5.05
CA TRP A 152 5.84 13.64 4.50
C TRP A 152 5.50 13.54 3.01
N ILE A 153 6.28 12.79 2.21
CA ILE A 153 5.98 12.50 0.80
C ILE A 153 4.75 11.60 0.70
N PHE A 154 4.71 10.52 1.48
CA PHE A 154 3.63 9.55 1.45
C PHE A 154 2.25 10.21 1.71
N LEU A 155 2.12 11.01 2.77
CA LEU A 155 0.86 11.69 3.08
C LEU A 155 0.42 12.69 1.99
N ARG A 156 1.39 13.31 1.31
CA ARG A 156 1.15 14.19 0.15
C ARG A 156 0.58 13.43 -1.04
N LEU A 157 1.20 12.31 -1.39
CA LEU A 157 0.74 11.47 -2.48
C LEU A 157 -0.62 10.83 -2.15
N LEU A 158 -0.85 10.45 -0.89
CA LEU A 158 -2.16 9.98 -0.44
C LEU A 158 -3.23 11.07 -0.56
N GLY A 159 -2.92 12.31 -0.15
CA GLY A 159 -3.80 13.46 -0.35
C GLY A 159 -4.10 13.74 -1.83
N LEU A 160 -3.09 13.68 -2.70
CA LEU A 160 -3.26 13.82 -4.15
C LEU A 160 -4.13 12.69 -4.73
N THR A 161 -3.92 11.46 -4.28
CA THR A 161 -4.71 10.29 -4.71
C THR A 161 -6.17 10.42 -4.28
N ALA A 162 -6.41 10.78 -3.02
CA ALA A 162 -7.76 10.99 -2.49
C ALA A 162 -8.45 12.14 -3.23
N LEU A 163 -7.74 13.24 -3.51
CA LEU A 163 -8.25 14.36 -4.29
C LEU A 163 -8.69 13.90 -5.69
N ALA A 164 -7.83 13.14 -6.39
CA ALA A 164 -8.15 12.57 -7.69
C ALA A 164 -9.39 11.66 -7.61
N ALA A 165 -9.51 10.83 -6.58
CA ALA A 165 -10.66 9.94 -6.38
C ALA A 165 -11.98 10.70 -6.15
N PHE A 166 -11.99 11.70 -5.27
CA PHE A 166 -13.17 12.52 -4.99
C PHE A 166 -13.59 13.37 -6.18
N VAL A 167 -12.67 14.07 -6.84
CA VAL A 167 -12.97 14.90 -8.01
C VAL A 167 -13.42 14.04 -9.19
N SER A 168 -12.76 12.90 -9.41
CA SER A 168 -13.16 11.95 -10.45
C SER A 168 -14.58 11.43 -10.23
N LEU A 169 -15.00 11.23 -8.98
CA LEU A 169 -16.35 10.81 -8.66
C LEU A 169 -17.36 11.96 -8.78
N GLY A 170 -17.00 13.16 -8.32
CA GLY A 170 -17.87 14.33 -8.27
C GLY A 170 -18.50 14.68 -9.61
N VAL A 171 -17.76 14.50 -10.71
CA VAL A 171 -18.28 14.77 -12.08
C VAL A 171 -19.24 13.70 -12.61
N GLN A 172 -19.47 12.61 -11.87
CA GLN A 172 -20.30 11.48 -12.29
C GLN A 172 -21.41 11.12 -11.28
N ILE A 173 -21.24 11.49 -10.00
CA ILE A 173 -22.04 10.92 -8.89
C ILE A 173 -23.56 11.13 -9.06
N HIS A 174 -24.00 12.27 -9.62
CA HIS A 174 -25.41 12.54 -9.82
C HIS A 174 -26.05 11.62 -10.87
N GLY A 175 -25.35 11.37 -11.98
CA GLY A 175 -25.80 10.42 -12.99
C GLY A 175 -25.77 8.97 -12.49
N LEU A 176 -24.89 8.64 -11.55
CA LEU A 176 -24.75 7.27 -11.04
C LEU A 176 -25.73 6.97 -9.90
N ALA A 177 -25.75 7.82 -8.86
CA ALA A 177 -26.43 7.55 -7.59
C ALA A 177 -27.32 8.70 -7.09
N GLY A 178 -27.43 9.78 -7.86
CA GLY A 178 -28.32 10.89 -7.54
C GLY A 178 -29.80 10.52 -7.63
N SER A 179 -30.67 11.43 -7.23
CA SER A 179 -32.12 11.21 -7.22
C SER A 179 -32.71 10.85 -8.59
N ARG A 180 -32.11 11.38 -9.67
CA ARG A 180 -32.41 11.05 -11.08
C ARG A 180 -31.33 10.18 -11.75
N GLY A 181 -30.44 9.60 -10.95
CA GLY A 181 -29.36 8.76 -11.44
C GLY A 181 -29.81 7.35 -11.80
N ILE A 182 -28.85 6.53 -12.24
CA ILE A 182 -29.06 5.12 -12.59
C ILE A 182 -29.50 4.30 -11.38
N LEU A 183 -28.84 4.47 -10.22
CA LEU A 183 -29.13 3.75 -8.98
C LEU A 183 -29.28 4.74 -7.81
N PRO A 184 -30.45 5.39 -7.66
CA PRO A 184 -30.65 6.39 -6.61
C PRO A 184 -30.33 5.85 -5.21
N VAL A 185 -29.52 6.59 -4.46
CA VAL A 185 -29.10 6.18 -3.11
C VAL A 185 -30.28 6.05 -2.14
N ALA A 186 -31.33 6.87 -2.31
CA ALA A 186 -32.51 6.82 -1.46
C ALA A 186 -33.24 5.47 -1.56
N GLU A 187 -33.48 5.00 -2.80
CA GLU A 187 -34.13 3.72 -3.07
C GLU A 187 -33.29 2.54 -2.56
N PHE A 188 -31.96 2.64 -2.69
CA PHE A 188 -31.05 1.62 -2.14
C PHE A 188 -31.13 1.54 -0.61
N LEU A 189 -31.07 2.67 0.10
CA LEU A 189 -31.12 2.68 1.55
C LEU A 189 -32.49 2.19 2.08
N GLU A 190 -33.59 2.57 1.43
CA GLU A 190 -34.93 2.06 1.73
C GLU A 190 -35.00 0.54 1.55
N ALA A 191 -34.45 0.01 0.45
CA ALA A 191 -34.42 -1.43 0.20
C ALA A 191 -33.57 -2.20 1.23
N VAL A 192 -32.46 -1.62 1.68
CA VAL A 192 -31.61 -2.21 2.74
C VAL A 192 -32.33 -2.19 4.08
N GLU A 193 -32.99 -1.08 4.44
CA GLU A 193 -33.77 -0.95 5.67
C GLU A 193 -34.94 -1.94 5.70
N LEU A 194 -35.68 -2.06 4.59
CA LEU A 194 -36.77 -3.01 4.47
C LEU A 194 -36.31 -4.47 4.64
N ARG A 195 -35.12 -4.81 4.15
CA ARG A 195 -34.60 -6.18 4.16
C ARG A 195 -33.92 -6.57 5.48
N PHE A 196 -33.22 -5.64 6.12
CA PHE A 196 -32.33 -5.95 7.25
C PHE A 196 -32.71 -5.25 8.55
N GLY A 197 -33.70 -4.35 8.55
CA GLY A 197 -34.18 -3.66 9.74
C GLY A 197 -33.06 -2.97 10.52
N ASP A 198 -32.92 -3.35 11.79
CA ASP A 198 -31.95 -2.76 12.72
C ASP A 198 -30.47 -2.91 12.25
N GLU A 199 -30.15 -3.93 11.45
CA GLU A 199 -28.79 -4.17 10.94
C GLU A 199 -28.45 -3.34 9.69
N ALA A 200 -29.42 -2.64 9.10
CA ALA A 200 -29.25 -1.92 7.83
C ALA A 200 -28.07 -0.94 7.84
N ARG A 201 -27.87 -0.21 8.95
CA ARG A 201 -26.79 0.78 9.10
C ARG A 201 -25.40 0.14 9.25
N LEU A 202 -25.32 -1.09 9.74
CA LEU A 202 -24.08 -1.86 9.83
C LEU A 202 -23.70 -2.46 8.47
N ILE A 203 -24.71 -2.88 7.70
CA ILE A 203 -24.54 -3.46 6.37
C ILE A 203 -24.17 -2.39 5.34
N ALA A 204 -24.82 -1.22 5.41
CA ALA A 204 -24.57 -0.08 4.53
C ALA A 204 -24.11 1.15 5.35
N PRO A 205 -22.86 1.18 5.84
CA PRO A 205 -22.36 2.32 6.59
C PRO A 205 -22.20 3.54 5.67
N THR A 206 -23.00 4.58 5.92
CA THR A 206 -22.95 5.84 5.16
C THR A 206 -23.56 7.01 5.93
N LEU A 207 -23.07 8.23 5.69
CA LEU A 207 -23.71 9.44 6.19
C LEU A 207 -25.03 9.76 5.43
N CYS A 208 -25.30 9.09 4.30
CA CYS A 208 -26.54 9.26 3.52
C CYS A 208 -27.81 8.79 4.26
N TRP A 209 -27.69 8.06 5.38
CA TRP A 209 -28.83 7.74 6.25
C TRP A 209 -29.50 8.98 6.87
N TRP A 210 -28.77 10.09 7.02
CA TRP A 210 -29.38 11.35 7.49
C TRP A 210 -30.15 12.07 6.38
N SER A 211 -29.62 12.03 5.15
CA SER A 211 -30.31 12.54 3.97
C SER A 211 -29.64 11.97 2.73
N ALA A 212 -30.47 11.36 1.88
CA ALA A 212 -30.08 10.76 0.61
C ALA A 212 -30.21 11.75 -0.57
N SER A 213 -30.14 13.06 -0.29
CA SER A 213 -30.32 14.12 -1.31
C SER A 213 -29.07 14.36 -2.16
N ASP A 214 -29.26 14.90 -3.35
CA ASP A 214 -28.17 15.29 -4.25
C ASP A 214 -27.23 16.34 -3.59
N ALA A 215 -27.78 17.24 -2.77
CA ALA A 215 -26.99 18.21 -2.02
C ALA A 215 -26.01 17.51 -1.05
N VAL A 216 -26.43 16.43 -0.38
CA VAL A 216 -25.55 15.65 0.49
C VAL A 216 -24.48 14.91 -0.32
N LEU A 217 -24.84 14.28 -1.44
CA LEU A 217 -23.84 13.66 -2.32
C LEU A 217 -22.78 14.66 -2.78
N SER A 218 -23.20 15.86 -3.17
CA SER A 218 -22.31 16.97 -3.51
C SER A 218 -21.43 17.40 -2.33
N ALA A 219 -22.02 17.61 -1.16
CA ALA A 219 -21.29 18.02 0.04
C ALA A 219 -20.23 16.99 0.44
N LEU A 220 -20.51 15.69 0.32
CA LEU A 220 -19.58 14.61 0.64
C LEU A 220 -18.32 14.68 -0.24
N TRP A 221 -18.49 14.75 -1.57
CA TRP A 221 -17.32 14.75 -2.46
C TRP A 221 -16.57 16.07 -2.45
N ILE A 222 -17.26 17.22 -2.32
CA ILE A 222 -16.63 18.54 -2.23
C ILE A 222 -15.81 18.66 -0.95
N THR A 223 -16.38 18.25 0.19
CA THR A 223 -15.67 18.25 1.48
C THR A 223 -14.50 17.28 1.44
N GLY A 224 -14.69 16.09 0.86
CA GLY A 224 -13.62 15.11 0.66
C GLY A 224 -12.47 15.66 -0.19
N ALA A 225 -12.77 16.35 -1.28
CA ALA A 225 -11.77 17.01 -2.12
C ALA A 225 -11.02 18.13 -1.37
N ALA A 226 -11.74 18.99 -0.65
CA ALA A 226 -11.14 20.06 0.13
C ALA A 226 -10.21 19.52 1.24
N LEU A 227 -10.66 18.52 1.99
CA LEU A 227 -9.87 17.84 3.01
C LEU A 227 -8.66 17.12 2.41
N SER A 228 -8.80 16.54 1.21
CA SER A 228 -7.69 15.89 0.50
C SER A 228 -6.62 16.90 0.08
N ALA A 229 -7.03 18.09 -0.39
CA ALA A 229 -6.12 19.19 -0.68
C ALA A 229 -5.39 19.68 0.59
N LEU A 230 -6.10 19.79 1.72
CA LEU A 230 -5.51 20.12 3.02
C LEU A 230 -4.49 19.06 3.49
N LEU A 231 -4.80 17.77 3.34
CA LEU A 231 -3.85 16.69 3.63
C LEU A 231 -2.61 16.79 2.73
N MET A 232 -2.80 17.07 1.44
CA MET A 232 -1.73 17.25 0.46
C MET A 232 -0.78 18.39 0.86
N ILE A 233 -1.29 19.52 1.36
CA ILE A 233 -0.40 20.60 1.84
C ILE A 233 0.12 20.38 3.28
N GLY A 234 -0.30 19.30 3.94
CA GLY A 234 0.17 18.91 5.27
C GLY A 234 -0.55 19.61 6.42
N VAL A 235 -1.87 19.71 6.36
CA VAL A 235 -2.71 20.24 7.45
C VAL A 235 -3.40 19.10 8.20
N ALA A 236 -3.33 19.14 9.52
CA ALA A 236 -3.97 18.26 10.51
C ALA A 236 -4.18 16.78 10.08
N PRO A 237 -3.14 16.03 9.66
CA PRO A 237 -3.34 14.71 9.04
C PRO A 237 -4.08 13.71 9.93
N LEU A 238 -3.85 13.74 11.25
CA LEU A 238 -4.50 12.84 12.20
C LEU A 238 -6.02 13.07 12.31
N LEU A 239 -6.49 14.29 12.06
CA LEU A 239 -7.92 14.63 12.03
C LEU A 239 -8.52 14.43 10.64
N ILE A 240 -7.75 14.69 9.58
CA ILE A 240 -8.25 14.63 8.21
C ILE A 240 -8.41 13.19 7.72
N LEU A 241 -7.45 12.29 7.99
CA LEU A 241 -7.50 10.90 7.54
C LEU A 241 -8.78 10.13 7.94
N PRO A 242 -9.27 10.17 9.20
CA PRO A 242 -10.51 9.47 9.55
C PRO A 242 -11.74 10.12 8.89
N LEU A 243 -11.74 11.45 8.73
CA LEU A 243 -12.82 12.16 8.01
C LEU A 243 -12.85 11.75 6.53
N LEU A 244 -11.71 11.73 5.86
CA LEU A 244 -11.61 11.25 4.48
C LEU A 244 -12.10 9.81 4.33
N HIS A 245 -11.74 8.94 5.27
CA HIS A 245 -12.20 7.55 5.28
C HIS A 245 -13.73 7.47 5.38
N VAL A 246 -14.36 8.17 6.34
CA VAL A 246 -15.82 8.16 6.51
C VAL A 246 -16.55 8.77 5.31
N LEU A 247 -16.05 9.89 4.76
CA LEU A 247 -16.63 10.54 3.59
C LEU A 247 -16.56 9.63 2.36
N TYR A 248 -15.42 8.99 2.14
CA TYR A 248 -15.24 8.10 0.99
C TYR A 248 -16.04 6.80 1.15
N LEU A 249 -16.11 6.24 2.36
CA LEU A 249 -16.94 5.06 2.66
C LEU A 249 -18.41 5.35 2.37
N SER A 250 -18.88 6.55 2.76
CA SER A 250 -20.26 6.96 2.51
C SER A 250 -20.59 7.04 1.01
N LEU A 251 -19.70 7.62 0.22
CA LEU A 251 -19.83 7.69 -1.24
C LEU A 251 -19.70 6.32 -1.90
N MET A 252 -18.83 5.45 -1.38
CA MET A 252 -18.67 4.08 -1.88
C MET A 252 -19.94 3.26 -1.64
N THR A 253 -20.51 3.33 -0.43
CA THR A 253 -21.80 2.70 -0.11
C THR A 253 -22.93 3.26 -0.98
N ALA A 254 -23.00 4.60 -1.16
CA ALA A 254 -24.01 5.24 -2.00
C ALA A 254 -23.88 4.87 -3.48
N GLY A 255 -22.64 4.75 -3.98
CA GLY A 255 -22.33 4.43 -5.37
C GLY A 255 -22.50 2.97 -5.76
N GLN A 256 -22.72 2.07 -4.79
CA GLN A 256 -23.07 0.67 -5.00
C GLN A 256 -22.13 -0.02 -6.02
N THR A 257 -22.69 -0.60 -7.08
CA THR A 257 -21.96 -1.34 -8.12
C THR A 257 -20.91 -0.50 -8.87
N PHE A 258 -21.05 0.83 -8.87
CA PHE A 258 -20.15 1.77 -9.56
C PHE A 258 -18.94 2.16 -8.70
N LEU A 259 -18.92 1.85 -7.40
CA LEU A 259 -17.81 2.17 -6.50
C LEU A 259 -17.23 0.96 -5.75
N PHE A 260 -17.71 -0.26 -6.03
CA PHE A 260 -17.20 -1.47 -5.41
C PHE A 260 -16.01 -2.08 -6.15
N PHE A 261 -15.03 -1.26 -6.54
CA PHE A 261 -13.81 -1.74 -7.20
C PHE A 261 -12.62 -1.82 -6.23
N GLN A 262 -11.60 -2.62 -6.57
CA GLN A 262 -10.49 -2.90 -5.66
C GLN A 262 -9.69 -1.65 -5.26
N TRP A 263 -9.60 -0.62 -6.11
CA TRP A 263 -8.90 0.63 -5.78
C TRP A 263 -9.68 1.52 -4.80
N ASP A 264 -11.01 1.46 -4.80
CA ASP A 264 -11.84 2.19 -3.85
C ASP A 264 -11.64 1.60 -2.43
N ILE A 265 -11.68 0.28 -2.35
CA ILE A 265 -11.41 -0.50 -1.13
C ILE A 265 -9.97 -0.27 -0.64
N LEU A 266 -8.99 -0.31 -1.54
CA LEU A 266 -7.59 -0.03 -1.21
C LEU A 266 -7.39 1.38 -0.66
N LEU A 267 -8.10 2.37 -1.20
CA LEU A 267 -8.03 3.76 -0.69
C LEU A 267 -8.56 3.84 0.73
N LEU A 268 -9.69 3.21 1.04
CA LEU A 268 -10.25 3.15 2.40
C LEU A 268 -9.27 2.52 3.39
N GLU A 269 -8.71 1.36 3.04
CA GLU A 269 -7.77 0.66 3.91
C GLU A 269 -6.48 1.49 4.09
N THR A 270 -5.99 2.13 3.03
CA THR A 270 -4.81 3.01 3.10
C THR A 270 -5.05 4.23 3.97
N LEU A 271 -6.20 4.90 3.85
CA LEU A 271 -6.56 6.06 4.67
C LEU A 271 -6.60 5.69 6.16
N PHE A 272 -7.21 4.54 6.48
CA PHE A 272 -7.29 4.04 7.85
C PHE A 272 -5.92 3.65 8.43
N LEU A 273 -5.14 2.83 7.72
CA LEU A 273 -3.83 2.39 8.23
C LEU A 273 -2.83 3.56 8.35
N SER A 274 -3.01 4.61 7.56
CA SER A 274 -2.20 5.84 7.64
C SER A 274 -2.38 6.61 8.96
N LEU A 275 -3.47 6.38 9.72
CA LEU A 275 -3.67 6.95 11.06
C LEU A 275 -2.53 6.62 12.01
N PHE A 276 -1.97 5.41 11.88
CA PHE A 276 -0.88 4.93 12.72
C PHE A 276 0.47 5.56 12.34
N LEU A 277 0.58 6.10 11.12
CA LEU A 277 1.77 6.81 10.63
C LEU A 277 1.69 8.32 10.85
N ALA A 278 0.48 8.90 10.78
CA ALA A 278 0.23 10.33 10.75
C ALA A 278 0.80 11.07 11.98
N PRO A 279 1.40 12.26 11.78
CA PRO A 279 1.85 13.10 12.89
C PRO A 279 0.64 13.73 13.60
N GLY A 280 0.72 13.89 14.92
CA GLY A 280 -0.31 14.55 15.73
C GLY A 280 -0.29 16.09 15.65
N THR A 281 0.62 16.68 14.88
CA THR A 281 0.75 18.13 14.73
C THR A 281 -0.25 18.68 13.71
N LEU A 282 -0.80 19.87 13.95
CA LEU A 282 -1.75 20.53 13.04
C LEU A 282 -1.14 21.02 11.72
N ARG A 283 0.16 21.33 11.68
CA ARG A 283 0.86 21.76 10.45
C ARG A 283 2.25 21.12 10.33
N PRO A 284 2.33 19.83 9.91
CA PRO A 284 3.58 19.14 9.55
C PRO A 284 4.21 19.68 8.25
N CYS A 285 4.36 21.00 8.13
CA CYS A 285 4.98 21.60 6.94
C CYS A 285 6.50 21.38 6.89
N VAL A 286 7.13 21.08 8.03
CA VAL A 286 8.58 20.93 8.16
C VAL A 286 8.93 19.58 8.80
N PRO A 287 9.40 18.59 8.01
CA PRO A 287 9.72 17.23 8.50
C PRO A 287 10.68 17.21 9.69
N SER A 288 11.62 18.15 9.75
CA SER A 288 12.66 18.21 10.79
C SER A 288 12.14 18.58 12.18
N ARG A 289 10.89 19.06 12.30
CA ARG A 289 10.26 19.42 13.57
C ARG A 289 9.26 18.38 14.05
N GLU A 290 9.10 17.28 13.33
CA GLU A 290 8.07 16.29 13.62
C GLU A 290 8.56 15.18 14.55
N PRO A 291 7.65 14.59 15.35
CA PRO A 291 7.96 13.43 16.18
C PRO A 291 8.39 12.24 15.33
N ALA A 292 9.15 11.34 15.98
CA ALA A 292 9.59 10.10 15.38
C ALA A 292 8.42 9.30 14.78
N VAL A 293 8.67 8.63 13.66
CA VAL A 293 7.67 7.83 12.96
C VAL A 293 7.37 6.55 13.76
N SER A 294 6.09 6.20 13.87
CA SER A 294 5.65 4.93 14.44
C SER A 294 6.10 3.77 13.56
N LEU A 295 6.94 2.87 14.11
CA LEU A 295 7.35 1.66 13.40
C LEU A 295 6.15 0.75 13.08
N TRP A 296 5.15 0.70 13.96
CA TRP A 296 3.92 -0.06 13.73
C TRP A 296 3.14 0.46 12.52
N GLY A 297 3.00 1.78 12.39
CA GLY A 297 2.35 2.39 11.21
C GLY A 297 3.10 2.12 9.92
N LEU A 298 4.44 2.16 9.95
CA LEU A 298 5.26 1.78 8.79
C LEU A 298 5.07 0.31 8.42
N TRP A 299 5.02 -0.59 9.41
CA TRP A 299 4.82 -2.02 9.17
C TRP A 299 3.43 -2.35 8.63
N LEU A 300 2.38 -1.68 9.11
CA LEU A 300 1.03 -1.83 8.57
C LEU A 300 0.98 -1.45 7.07
N LEU A 301 1.59 -0.33 6.69
CA LEU A 301 1.62 0.09 5.28
C LEU A 301 2.53 -0.79 4.41
N ARG A 302 3.65 -1.28 4.96
CA ARG A 302 4.51 -2.28 4.29
C ARG A 302 3.77 -3.59 4.05
N LEU A 303 3.02 -4.05 5.06
CA LEU A 303 2.21 -5.25 4.96
C LEU A 303 1.05 -5.06 3.98
N LEU A 304 0.43 -3.88 3.93
CA LEU A 304 -0.59 -3.55 2.92
C LEU A 304 0.00 -3.56 1.50
N CYS A 305 1.16 -2.93 1.29
CA CYS A 305 1.87 -2.94 0.01
C CYS A 305 2.23 -4.38 -0.41
N PHE A 306 2.74 -5.18 0.53
CA PHE A 306 3.00 -6.60 0.31
C PHE A 306 1.72 -7.34 -0.07
N LYS A 307 0.64 -7.22 0.73
CA LYS A 307 -0.65 -7.87 0.51
C LYS A 307 -1.21 -7.53 -0.87
N LEU A 308 -1.17 -6.26 -1.27
CA LEU A 308 -1.63 -5.83 -2.59
C LEU A 308 -0.86 -6.53 -3.71
N MET A 309 0.47 -6.46 -3.70
CA MET A 309 1.30 -6.96 -4.80
C MET A 309 1.34 -8.48 -4.83
N TRP A 310 1.63 -9.10 -3.68
CA TRP A 310 1.72 -10.55 -3.54
C TRP A 310 0.40 -11.23 -3.88
N SER A 311 -0.73 -10.77 -3.31
CA SER A 311 -2.02 -11.40 -3.59
C SER A 311 -2.43 -11.20 -5.05
N SER A 312 -2.09 -10.07 -5.67
CA SER A 312 -2.33 -9.87 -7.11
C SER A 312 -1.57 -10.86 -7.99
N GLY A 313 -0.34 -11.23 -7.64
CA GLY A 313 0.45 -12.22 -8.38
C GLY A 313 0.05 -13.66 -8.07
N VAL A 314 0.00 -14.03 -6.79
CA VAL A 314 -0.26 -15.42 -6.37
C VAL A 314 -1.64 -15.90 -6.78
N THR A 315 -2.66 -15.03 -6.72
CA THR A 315 -4.01 -15.43 -7.11
C THR A 315 -4.13 -15.82 -8.59
N LYS A 316 -3.26 -15.31 -9.47
CA LYS A 316 -3.21 -15.73 -10.88
C LYS A 316 -2.77 -17.19 -11.04
N LEU A 317 -1.92 -17.68 -10.14
CA LEU A 317 -1.45 -19.08 -10.14
C LEU A 317 -2.41 -20.00 -9.39
N THR A 318 -2.97 -19.54 -8.28
CA THR A 318 -3.83 -20.36 -7.45
C THR A 318 -5.24 -20.51 -8.02
N TRP A 319 -5.68 -19.65 -8.95
CA TRP A 319 -7.03 -19.72 -9.53
C TRP A 319 -7.21 -20.69 -10.73
N ASP A 320 -6.21 -21.52 -11.03
CA ASP A 320 -6.22 -22.56 -12.08
C ASP A 320 -6.52 -22.06 -13.51
N ASP A 321 -6.14 -20.83 -13.83
CA ASP A 321 -6.23 -20.34 -15.21
C ASP A 321 -5.02 -20.83 -16.04
N PRO A 322 -5.24 -21.59 -17.13
CA PRO A 322 -4.14 -22.13 -17.93
C PRO A 322 -3.33 -21.04 -18.64
N THR A 323 -3.89 -19.86 -18.92
CA THR A 323 -3.15 -18.77 -19.61
C THR A 323 -2.04 -18.20 -18.74
N TRP A 324 -2.23 -18.18 -17.42
CA TRP A 324 -1.21 -17.74 -16.46
C TRP A 324 -0.09 -18.75 -16.35
N TRP A 325 -0.41 -20.05 -16.21
CA TRP A 325 0.58 -21.11 -16.14
C TRP A 325 1.39 -21.29 -17.43
N ASN A 326 0.77 -21.04 -18.59
CA ASN A 326 1.42 -21.11 -19.89
C ASN A 326 2.12 -19.81 -20.32
N LEU A 327 2.09 -18.76 -19.48
CA LEU A 327 2.65 -17.42 -19.74
C LEU A 327 2.07 -16.72 -20.99
N THR A 328 0.89 -17.13 -21.46
CA THR A 328 0.22 -16.55 -22.64
C THR A 328 -0.81 -15.48 -22.28
N ALA A 329 -1.09 -15.25 -21.00
CA ALA A 329 -2.09 -14.29 -20.55
C ALA A 329 -1.88 -12.86 -21.10
N LEU A 330 -0.63 -12.40 -21.24
CA LEU A 330 -0.35 -11.08 -21.83
C LEU A 330 -0.58 -11.03 -23.35
N GLU A 331 -0.68 -12.16 -24.06
CA GLU A 331 -1.12 -12.17 -25.47
C GLU A 331 -2.58 -11.67 -25.60
N HIS A 332 -3.37 -11.76 -24.53
CA HIS A 332 -4.75 -11.29 -24.47
C HIS A 332 -4.89 -9.93 -23.77
N HIS A 333 -4.22 -9.78 -22.63
CA HIS A 333 -4.44 -8.67 -21.69
C HIS A 333 -4.47 -7.28 -22.33
N TRP A 334 -3.57 -7.01 -23.27
CA TRP A 334 -3.40 -5.67 -23.86
C TRP A 334 -4.67 -5.12 -24.50
N TRP A 335 -5.46 -5.98 -25.15
CA TRP A 335 -6.68 -5.59 -25.85
C TRP A 335 -7.95 -6.04 -25.12
N THR A 336 -7.87 -6.98 -24.17
CA THR A 336 -9.03 -7.43 -23.39
C THR A 336 -9.24 -6.66 -22.08
N GLN A 337 -8.23 -5.92 -21.58
CA GLN A 337 -8.33 -5.11 -20.36
C GLN A 337 -9.41 -4.01 -20.41
N PRO A 338 -10.01 -3.57 -19.29
CA PRO A 338 -11.20 -2.73 -19.30
C PRO A 338 -11.13 -1.48 -20.20
N ILE A 339 -10.12 -0.63 -20.05
CA ILE A 339 -9.95 0.56 -20.91
C ILE A 339 -8.46 0.74 -21.28
N PRO A 340 -8.02 0.17 -22.42
CA PRO A 340 -6.62 0.23 -22.83
C PRO A 340 -6.21 1.64 -23.24
N THR A 341 -4.90 1.90 -23.21
CA THR A 341 -4.29 3.12 -23.78
C THR A 341 -3.80 2.85 -25.21
N PRO A 342 -3.38 3.88 -25.96
CA PRO A 342 -2.71 3.67 -27.25
C PRO A 342 -1.49 2.74 -27.15
N LEU A 343 -0.70 2.86 -26.08
CA LEU A 343 0.50 2.03 -25.91
C LEU A 343 0.16 0.55 -25.73
N ALA A 344 -0.99 0.22 -25.13
CA ALA A 344 -1.45 -1.16 -25.04
C ALA A 344 -1.63 -1.79 -26.41
N TRP A 345 -2.19 -1.05 -27.36
CA TRP A 345 -2.35 -1.55 -28.73
C TRP A 345 -0.99 -1.89 -29.34
N PHE A 346 0.01 -1.01 -29.21
CA PHE A 346 1.38 -1.29 -29.69
C PHE A 346 2.03 -2.46 -28.95
N ALA A 347 1.87 -2.55 -27.64
CA ALA A 347 2.37 -3.66 -26.84
C ALA A 347 1.76 -5.00 -27.26
N GLY A 348 0.48 -5.01 -27.64
CA GLY A 348 -0.23 -6.16 -28.18
C GLY A 348 0.30 -6.66 -29.52
N GLN A 349 0.97 -5.81 -30.30
CA GLN A 349 1.57 -6.20 -31.59
C GLN A 349 2.95 -6.88 -31.43
N LEU A 350 3.54 -6.88 -30.22
CA LEU A 350 4.86 -7.47 -30.00
C LEU A 350 4.80 -9.01 -30.15
N PRO A 351 5.89 -9.66 -30.65
CA PRO A 351 5.92 -11.10 -30.83
C PRO A 351 5.62 -11.88 -29.54
N GLY A 352 5.00 -13.05 -29.65
CA GLY A 352 4.56 -13.83 -28.50
C GLY A 352 5.67 -14.20 -27.50
N TRP A 353 6.94 -14.30 -27.91
CA TRP A 353 8.03 -14.53 -26.96
C TRP A 353 8.24 -13.34 -26.01
N VAL A 354 8.04 -12.10 -26.49
CA VAL A 354 8.10 -10.89 -25.67
C VAL A 354 6.95 -10.91 -24.65
N GLN A 355 5.77 -11.36 -25.06
CA GLN A 355 4.62 -11.49 -24.15
C GLN A 355 4.89 -12.48 -23.02
N ARG A 356 5.47 -13.64 -23.33
CA ARG A 356 5.85 -14.66 -22.34
C ARG A 356 6.91 -14.14 -21.36
N VAL A 357 7.94 -13.46 -21.87
CA VAL A 357 8.99 -12.85 -21.03
C VAL A 357 8.41 -11.74 -20.15
N SER A 358 7.55 -10.88 -20.69
CA SER A 358 6.85 -9.86 -19.92
C SER A 358 5.95 -10.47 -18.84
N CYS A 359 5.26 -11.58 -19.14
CA CYS A 359 4.42 -12.28 -18.18
C CYS A 359 5.26 -12.87 -17.03
N LEU A 360 6.40 -13.48 -17.35
CA LEU A 360 7.36 -13.96 -16.35
C LEU A 360 7.93 -12.81 -15.51
N GLY A 361 8.33 -11.71 -16.15
CA GLY A 361 8.83 -10.51 -15.47
C GLY A 361 7.80 -9.93 -14.52
N MET A 362 6.53 -9.88 -14.91
CA MET A 362 5.43 -9.49 -14.05
C MET A 362 5.30 -10.41 -12.83
N PHE A 363 5.37 -11.74 -12.98
CA PHE A 363 5.36 -12.66 -11.82
C PHE A 363 6.55 -12.45 -10.88
N VAL A 364 7.74 -12.19 -11.42
CA VAL A 364 8.91 -11.85 -10.60
C VAL A 364 8.63 -10.58 -9.79
N ILE A 365 8.02 -9.56 -10.39
CA ILE A 365 7.69 -8.29 -9.72
C ILE A 365 6.50 -8.41 -8.75
N GLU A 366 5.50 -9.22 -9.04
CA GLU A 366 4.31 -9.36 -8.20
C GLU A 366 4.46 -10.42 -7.09
N ILE A 367 5.37 -11.39 -7.21
CA ILE A 367 5.53 -12.48 -6.22
C ILE A 367 6.91 -12.44 -5.55
N ALA A 368 7.99 -12.43 -6.32
CA ALA A 368 9.33 -12.53 -5.74
C ALA A 368 9.81 -11.20 -5.13
N LEU A 369 9.64 -10.07 -5.83
CA LEU A 369 10.06 -8.76 -5.33
C LEU A 369 9.38 -8.34 -4.03
N PRO A 370 8.07 -8.56 -3.80
CA PRO A 370 7.41 -8.18 -2.55
C PRO A 370 8.02 -8.84 -1.31
N LEU A 371 8.64 -10.02 -1.42
CA LEU A 371 9.38 -10.63 -0.29
C LEU A 371 10.53 -9.73 0.19
N LEU A 372 11.13 -8.96 -0.73
CA LEU A 372 12.20 -8.04 -0.40
C LEU A 372 11.71 -6.81 0.38
N ILE A 373 10.40 -6.59 0.52
CA ILE A 373 9.83 -5.57 1.43
C ILE A 373 10.31 -5.80 2.88
N PHE A 374 10.47 -7.07 3.27
CA PHE A 374 10.93 -7.48 4.60
C PHE A 374 12.47 -7.55 4.70
N ALA A 375 13.18 -7.37 3.58
CA ALA A 375 14.62 -7.49 3.51
C ALA A 375 15.36 -6.21 3.96
N PRO A 376 16.70 -6.27 4.09
CA PRO A 376 17.54 -5.11 4.37
C PRO A 376 17.32 -3.95 3.41
N ARG A 377 17.72 -2.77 3.89
CA ARG A 377 17.48 -1.45 3.29
C ARG A 377 17.61 -1.39 1.76
N ARG A 378 18.71 -1.88 1.16
CA ARG A 378 18.93 -1.79 -0.29
C ARG A 378 18.06 -2.75 -1.09
N LEU A 379 17.82 -3.95 -0.58
CA LEU A 379 16.92 -4.92 -1.21
C LEU A 379 15.46 -4.45 -1.13
N ARG A 380 15.07 -3.81 -0.03
CA ARG A 380 13.77 -3.17 0.11
C ARG A 380 13.57 -2.01 -0.87
N ALA A 381 14.62 -1.22 -1.10
CA ALA A 381 14.59 -0.17 -2.13
C ALA A 381 14.48 -0.75 -3.55
N LEU A 382 15.15 -1.88 -3.82
CA LEU A 382 15.00 -2.60 -5.09
C LEU A 382 13.56 -3.09 -5.30
N ALA A 383 12.92 -3.64 -4.26
CA ALA A 383 11.49 -3.94 -4.29
C ALA A 383 10.69 -2.69 -4.66
N ALA A 384 10.85 -1.59 -3.92
CA ALA A 384 10.13 -0.35 -4.19
C ALA A 384 10.29 0.13 -5.64
N LEU A 385 11.52 0.09 -6.18
CA LEU A 385 11.80 0.49 -7.56
C LEU A 385 11.11 -0.42 -8.58
N GLY A 386 11.18 -1.74 -8.40
CA GLY A 386 10.54 -2.69 -9.31
C GLY A 386 9.01 -2.59 -9.27
N LEU A 387 8.43 -2.44 -8.08
CA LEU A 387 7.00 -2.23 -7.90
C LEU A 387 6.53 -0.92 -8.55
N ILE A 388 7.23 0.19 -8.30
CA ILE A 388 6.95 1.49 -8.96
C ILE A 388 7.09 1.36 -10.48
N GLY A 389 8.14 0.70 -10.96
CA GLY A 389 8.37 0.46 -12.38
C GLY A 389 7.20 -0.27 -13.03
N LEU A 390 6.70 -1.34 -12.39
CA LEU A 390 5.50 -2.04 -12.86
C LEU A 390 4.27 -1.14 -12.86
N GLN A 391 4.04 -0.35 -11.81
CA GLN A 391 2.90 0.57 -11.77
C GLN A 391 2.97 1.62 -12.88
N VAL A 392 4.17 2.16 -13.19
CA VAL A 392 4.37 3.09 -14.30
C VAL A 392 4.07 2.41 -15.64
N LEU A 393 4.52 1.18 -15.84
CA LEU A 393 4.19 0.42 -17.06
C LEU A 393 2.69 0.22 -17.20
N ILE A 394 2.01 -0.17 -16.12
CA ILE A 394 0.55 -0.34 -16.09
C ILE A 394 -0.16 0.98 -16.44
N VAL A 395 0.27 2.12 -15.88
CA VAL A 395 -0.26 3.45 -16.24
C VAL A 395 -0.13 3.69 -17.74
N LEU A 396 1.04 3.41 -18.31
CA LEU A 396 1.28 3.68 -19.72
C LEU A 396 0.44 2.79 -20.64
N THR A 397 0.11 1.56 -20.24
CA THR A 397 -0.59 0.56 -21.08
C THR A 397 -2.07 0.37 -20.75
N GLY A 398 -2.58 0.93 -19.66
CA GLY A 398 -3.97 0.77 -19.27
C GLY A 398 -4.42 1.91 -18.37
N ASN A 399 -5.66 2.35 -18.54
CA ASN A 399 -6.23 3.31 -17.61
C ASN A 399 -6.76 2.54 -16.41
N TYR A 400 -6.31 2.84 -15.18
CA TYR A 400 -6.86 2.25 -13.94
C TYR A 400 -7.22 3.33 -12.92
N GLY A 401 -7.61 4.51 -13.41
CA GLY A 401 -7.96 5.66 -12.59
C GLY A 401 -6.83 6.09 -11.65
N PHE A 402 -7.13 6.23 -10.37
CA PHE A 402 -6.17 6.62 -9.34
C PHE A 402 -5.43 5.43 -8.71
N PHE A 403 -5.71 4.19 -9.13
CA PHE A 403 -5.14 2.97 -8.55
C PHE A 403 -3.61 2.96 -8.59
N ASN A 404 -3.01 3.22 -9.76
CA ASN A 404 -1.56 3.14 -9.90
C ASN A 404 -0.86 4.23 -9.07
N LEU A 405 -1.46 5.42 -8.99
CA LEU A 405 -0.95 6.49 -8.12
C LEU A 405 -0.96 6.05 -6.64
N LEU A 406 -2.03 5.40 -6.20
CA LEU A 406 -2.14 4.84 -4.85
C LEU A 406 -1.09 3.75 -4.58
N ALA A 407 -0.91 2.82 -5.53
CA ALA A 407 0.07 1.75 -5.43
C ALA A 407 1.51 2.29 -5.39
N ILE A 408 1.83 3.31 -6.19
CA ILE A 408 3.12 4.02 -6.14
C ILE A 408 3.29 4.72 -4.79
N ALA A 409 2.26 5.37 -4.27
CA ALA A 409 2.30 5.99 -2.93
C ALA A 409 2.61 4.94 -1.85
N LEU A 410 1.99 3.75 -1.90
CA LEU A 410 2.27 2.64 -0.98
C LEU A 410 3.70 2.08 -1.06
N CYS A 411 4.42 2.33 -2.15
CA CYS A 411 5.84 1.98 -2.25
C CYS A 411 6.75 2.97 -1.50
N VAL A 412 6.28 4.19 -1.19
CA VAL A 412 7.10 5.21 -0.53
C VAL A 412 7.53 4.80 0.89
N PRO A 413 6.65 4.25 1.77
CA PRO A 413 7.05 3.73 3.09
C PRO A 413 8.10 2.60 3.09
N LEU A 414 8.43 2.03 1.93
CA LEU A 414 9.53 1.08 1.77
C LEU A 414 10.90 1.78 1.81
N LEU A 415 10.94 3.06 1.44
CA LEU A 415 12.14 3.88 1.45
C LEU A 415 12.37 4.48 2.86
N ASP A 416 13.58 4.96 3.09
CA ASP A 416 13.90 5.75 4.28
C ASP A 416 14.53 7.08 3.87
N ASP A 417 14.58 8.03 4.82
CA ASP A 417 15.02 9.40 4.58
C ASP A 417 16.44 9.48 4.04
N GLY A 418 17.25 8.44 4.28
CA GLY A 418 18.58 8.40 3.73
C GLY A 418 18.66 8.08 2.22
N MET A 419 17.60 7.58 1.61
CA MET A 419 17.61 7.31 0.17
C MET A 419 17.35 8.58 -0.66
N TRP A 420 16.98 9.69 -0.02
CA TRP A 420 16.61 10.92 -0.70
C TRP A 420 17.81 11.88 -0.86
N PRO A 421 17.97 12.53 -2.04
CA PRO A 421 19.15 13.32 -2.38
C PRO A 421 19.26 14.69 -1.66
N ARG A 422 18.22 15.16 -0.95
CA ARG A 422 18.24 16.45 -0.23
C ARG A 422 17.95 16.25 1.26
N ARG A 423 18.97 15.82 2.00
CA ARG A 423 18.87 15.62 3.45
C ARG A 423 19.26 16.89 4.20
N ARG A 424 18.52 17.23 5.25
CA ARG A 424 19.08 18.00 6.37
C ARG A 424 19.18 17.06 7.57
N PRO A 425 20.35 16.91 8.20
CA PRO A 425 20.45 16.15 9.44
C PRO A 425 19.49 16.76 10.45
N VAL A 426 18.58 15.96 10.97
CA VAL A 426 17.61 16.42 11.96
C VAL A 426 18.21 16.17 13.34
N SER A 427 18.22 17.22 14.17
CA SER A 427 18.59 17.16 15.59
C SER A 427 17.75 16.11 16.34
N ARG A 428 18.26 15.64 17.49
CA ARG A 428 17.63 14.58 18.33
C ARG A 428 16.10 14.69 18.33
N PRO A 429 15.37 13.66 17.86
CA PRO A 429 13.93 13.72 17.74
C PRO A 429 13.27 13.79 19.13
N PRO A 430 12.15 14.51 19.29
CA PRO A 430 11.29 14.29 20.43
C PRO A 430 10.74 12.85 20.35
N GLU A 431 10.92 12.10 21.44
CA GLU A 431 10.39 10.73 21.56
C GLU A 431 8.86 10.77 21.52
N LEU A 432 8.24 9.71 20.96
CA LEU A 432 6.80 9.51 21.08
C LEU A 432 6.44 9.41 22.57
N GLY A 433 5.41 10.13 23.00
CA GLY A 433 4.95 10.05 24.38
C GLY A 433 4.57 8.60 24.74
N PRO A 434 4.94 8.08 25.93
CA PRO A 434 4.82 6.67 26.30
C PRO A 434 3.38 6.12 26.16
N TRP A 435 2.38 6.94 26.45
CA TRP A 435 0.96 6.60 26.31
C TRP A 435 0.52 6.35 24.86
N THR A 436 1.06 7.10 23.89
CA THR A 436 0.76 6.90 22.47
C THR A 436 1.40 5.63 21.90
N ALA A 437 2.58 5.25 22.40
CA ALA A 437 3.25 4.01 22.02
C ALA A 437 2.56 2.78 22.64
N LEU A 438 2.10 2.88 23.89
CA LEU A 438 1.45 1.78 24.62
C LEU A 438 0.07 1.42 24.05
N MET A 439 -0.71 2.40 23.56
CA MET A 439 -2.04 2.14 22.98
C MET A 439 -1.99 1.73 21.50
N ARG A 440 -1.05 2.27 20.71
CA ARG A 440 -0.94 1.97 19.27
C ARG A 440 -0.35 0.59 18.98
N GLY A 441 0.52 0.07 19.86
CA GLY A 441 1.19 -1.22 19.66
C GLY A 441 0.23 -2.42 19.60
N PRO A 442 -0.58 -2.68 20.66
CA PRO A 442 -1.51 -3.81 20.69
C PRO A 442 -2.54 -3.76 19.57
N LEU A 443 -3.13 -2.60 19.31
CA LEU A 443 -4.09 -2.43 18.21
C LEU A 443 -3.44 -2.69 16.85
N ALA A 444 -2.24 -2.16 16.60
CA ALA A 444 -1.50 -2.46 15.37
C ALA A 444 -1.15 -3.94 15.25
N ALA A 445 -0.84 -4.63 16.35
CA ALA A 445 -0.58 -6.08 16.33
C ALA A 445 -1.84 -6.88 15.96
N VAL A 446 -3.01 -6.50 16.49
CA VAL A 446 -4.31 -7.08 16.08
C VAL A 446 -4.58 -6.82 14.60
N LEU A 447 -4.35 -5.59 14.14
CA LEU A 447 -4.50 -5.22 12.74
C LEU A 447 -3.50 -5.93 11.83
N ILE A 448 -2.31 -6.29 12.31
CA ILE A 448 -1.37 -7.14 11.54
C ILE A 448 -1.90 -8.58 11.50
N ALA A 449 -2.38 -9.11 12.62
CA ALA A 449 -2.89 -10.49 12.70
C ALA A 449 -4.11 -10.71 11.80
N VAL A 450 -5.04 -9.74 11.72
CA VAL A 450 -6.23 -9.88 10.87
C VAL A 450 -5.89 -9.92 9.36
N GLN A 451 -4.73 -9.40 8.94
CA GLN A 451 -4.26 -9.48 7.54
C GLN A 451 -3.90 -10.90 7.12
N ILE A 452 -3.77 -11.85 8.06
CA ILE A 452 -3.54 -13.27 7.74
C ILE A 452 -4.72 -13.84 6.96
N VAL A 453 -5.96 -13.45 7.31
CA VAL A 453 -7.19 -13.96 6.67
C VAL A 453 -7.19 -13.74 5.15
N PRO A 454 -7.03 -12.50 4.63
CA PRO A 454 -7.00 -12.27 3.18
C PRO A 454 -5.76 -12.88 2.50
N LEU A 455 -4.62 -12.94 3.19
CA LEU A 455 -3.40 -13.58 2.65
C LEU A 455 -3.57 -15.09 2.46
N THR A 456 -4.22 -15.77 3.41
CA THR A 456 -4.52 -17.20 3.25
C THR A 456 -5.61 -17.43 2.20
N ALA A 457 -6.59 -16.53 2.11
CA ALA A 457 -7.63 -16.59 1.09
C ALA A 457 -7.05 -16.50 -0.33
N ALA A 458 -6.00 -15.69 -0.54
CA ALA A 458 -5.25 -15.62 -1.80
C ALA A 458 -4.60 -16.97 -2.19
N LEU A 459 -4.28 -17.81 -1.20
CA LEU A 459 -3.77 -19.17 -1.37
C LEU A 459 -4.88 -20.23 -1.48
N ARG A 460 -6.16 -19.82 -1.62
CA ARG A 460 -7.36 -20.67 -1.52
C ARG A 460 -7.52 -21.37 -0.17
N HIS A 461 -6.74 -21.00 0.84
CA HIS A 461 -6.92 -21.47 2.20
C HIS A 461 -7.93 -20.57 2.93
N ARG A 462 -9.12 -21.11 3.22
CA ARG A 462 -10.17 -20.35 3.89
C ARG A 462 -10.00 -20.44 5.40
N TRP A 463 -9.84 -19.28 6.04
CA TRP A 463 -9.91 -19.20 7.50
C TRP A 463 -11.34 -19.54 7.97
N PRO A 464 -11.52 -20.26 9.10
CA PRO A 464 -12.85 -20.51 9.63
C PRO A 464 -13.60 -19.19 9.90
N PRO A 465 -14.77 -18.95 9.29
CA PRO A 465 -15.55 -17.73 9.51
C PRO A 465 -15.90 -17.53 10.99
N ASP A 466 -16.19 -18.64 11.69
CA ASP A 466 -16.52 -18.67 13.12
C ASP A 466 -15.29 -18.57 14.03
N GLY A 467 -14.08 -18.48 13.48
CA GLY A 467 -12.88 -18.18 14.26
C GLY A 467 -12.84 -16.71 14.70
N ALA A 468 -12.11 -16.40 15.78
CA ALA A 468 -11.99 -15.03 16.27
C ALA A 468 -11.46 -14.04 15.20
N LEU A 469 -10.45 -14.44 14.42
CA LEU A 469 -9.92 -13.63 13.32
C LEU A 469 -10.90 -13.53 12.13
N GLY A 470 -11.66 -14.59 11.83
CA GLY A 470 -12.67 -14.61 10.77
C GLY A 470 -13.82 -13.64 11.07
N ARG A 471 -14.36 -13.70 12.30
CA ARG A 471 -15.39 -12.73 12.76
C ARG A 471 -14.88 -11.30 12.74
N LEU A 472 -13.66 -11.07 13.24
CA LEU A 472 -13.06 -9.73 13.22
C LEU A 472 -12.90 -9.21 11.78
N HIS A 473 -12.41 -10.05 10.87
CA HIS A 473 -12.33 -9.71 9.45
C HIS A 473 -13.70 -9.35 8.87
N GLY A 474 -14.75 -10.14 9.17
CA GLY A 474 -16.12 -9.87 8.72
C GLY A 474 -16.70 -8.54 9.21
N VAL A 475 -16.27 -8.04 10.37
CA VAL A 475 -16.67 -6.71 10.88
C VAL A 475 -15.85 -5.59 10.23
N LEU A 476 -14.56 -5.82 9.99
CA LEU A 476 -13.66 -4.81 9.40
C LEU A 476 -13.87 -4.62 7.89
N GLN A 477 -14.32 -5.66 7.18
CA GLN A 477 -14.44 -5.65 5.73
C GLN A 477 -15.50 -4.66 5.20
N PRO A 478 -16.76 -4.60 5.73
CA PRO A 478 -17.75 -3.61 5.28
C PRO A 478 -17.32 -2.16 5.52
N LEU A 479 -16.44 -1.94 6.50
CA LEU A 479 -15.86 -0.65 6.82
C LEU A 479 -14.63 -0.32 5.94
N GLY A 480 -14.20 -1.21 5.04
CA GLY A 480 -13.01 -1.02 4.21
C GLY A 480 -11.72 -0.94 5.02
N LEU A 481 -11.64 -1.59 6.18
CA LEU A 481 -10.48 -1.54 7.09
C LEU A 481 -9.52 -2.72 6.90
N CYS A 482 -9.98 -3.80 6.30
CA CYS A 482 -9.20 -4.97 5.92
C CYS A 482 -9.87 -5.66 4.73
N SER A 483 -9.14 -5.87 3.64
CA SER A 483 -9.75 -6.42 2.42
C SER A 483 -8.87 -7.38 1.63
N ASP A 484 -9.52 -8.13 0.74
CA ASP A 484 -8.90 -9.03 -0.22
C ASP A 484 -8.49 -8.31 -1.52
N TYR A 485 -7.37 -8.72 -2.09
CA TYR A 485 -6.91 -8.24 -3.40
C TYR A 485 -6.62 -9.41 -4.33
N GLY A 486 -6.85 -9.19 -5.63
CA GLY A 486 -6.55 -10.16 -6.67
C GLY A 486 -7.17 -9.72 -7.97
N LEU A 487 -6.52 -8.78 -8.65
CA LEU A 487 -6.93 -8.31 -9.98
C LEU A 487 -6.53 -9.35 -11.04
N PHE A 488 -7.44 -9.58 -11.99
CA PHE A 488 -7.21 -10.48 -13.14
C PHE A 488 -6.77 -11.91 -12.76
N ARG A 489 -7.34 -12.49 -11.69
CA ARG A 489 -7.05 -13.88 -11.28
C ARG A 489 -7.37 -14.89 -12.38
N THR A 490 -8.42 -14.59 -13.14
CA THR A 490 -8.79 -15.26 -14.38
C THR A 490 -8.64 -14.26 -15.52
N MET A 491 -7.91 -14.64 -16.56
CA MET A 491 -7.64 -13.80 -17.72
C MET A 491 -8.84 -13.78 -18.65
N THR A 492 -9.19 -12.59 -19.10
CA THR A 492 -10.16 -12.41 -20.17
C THR A 492 -9.47 -12.67 -21.51
N THR A 493 -9.95 -13.65 -22.27
CA THR A 493 -9.41 -14.03 -23.59
C THR A 493 -10.25 -13.53 -24.76
N THR A 494 -11.46 -13.04 -24.48
CA THR A 494 -12.41 -12.41 -25.42
C THR A 494 -12.57 -10.92 -25.10
N ARG A 495 -13.14 -10.15 -26.03
CA ARG A 495 -13.52 -8.75 -25.78
C ARG A 495 -14.95 -8.51 -26.25
N PRO A 496 -15.95 -8.99 -25.50
CA PRO A 496 -17.32 -8.57 -25.73
C PRO A 496 -17.45 -7.09 -25.38
N GLU A 497 -18.26 -6.36 -26.14
CA GLU A 497 -18.62 -4.98 -25.88
C GLU A 497 -20.14 -4.80 -26.06
N LEU A 498 -20.76 -4.12 -25.09
CA LEU A 498 -22.17 -3.76 -25.15
C LEU A 498 -22.31 -2.34 -25.69
N GLU A 499 -23.07 -2.23 -26.78
CA GLU A 499 -23.50 -0.98 -27.38
C GLU A 499 -24.97 -0.75 -27.04
N ILE A 500 -25.31 0.46 -26.60
CA ILE A 500 -26.69 0.86 -26.33
C ILE A 500 -27.15 1.67 -27.52
N GLU A 501 -28.18 1.19 -28.22
CA GLU A 501 -28.74 1.87 -29.38
C GLU A 501 -30.15 2.35 -29.09
N ALA A 502 -30.50 3.52 -29.63
CA ALA A 502 -31.79 4.14 -29.50
C ALA A 502 -32.45 4.37 -30.85
N SER A 503 -33.78 4.42 -30.85
CA SER A 503 -34.60 4.72 -32.03
C SER A 503 -35.87 5.49 -31.65
N LEU A 504 -36.30 6.38 -32.55
CA LEU A 504 -37.57 7.11 -32.45
C LEU A 504 -38.72 6.35 -33.13
N ASP A 505 -38.42 5.50 -34.11
CA ASP A 505 -39.39 4.85 -35.01
C ASP A 505 -39.30 3.31 -35.02
N GLY A 506 -38.27 2.74 -34.39
CA GLY A 506 -37.98 1.31 -34.38
C GLY A 506 -37.22 0.83 -35.63
N VAL A 507 -36.96 1.70 -36.60
CA VAL A 507 -36.32 1.38 -37.88
C VAL A 507 -34.89 1.92 -37.91
N GLU A 508 -34.69 3.20 -37.63
CA GLU A 508 -33.36 3.80 -37.58
C GLU A 508 -32.79 3.72 -36.17
N TRP A 509 -31.65 3.04 -36.02
CA TRP A 509 -30.98 2.82 -34.73
C TRP A 509 -29.66 3.55 -34.68
N ARG A 510 -29.45 4.35 -33.64
CA ARG A 510 -28.23 5.13 -33.42
C ARG A 510 -27.65 4.86 -32.03
N PRO A 511 -26.32 4.68 -31.89
CA PRO A 511 -25.71 4.34 -30.62
C PRO A 511 -25.54 5.55 -29.70
N TYR A 512 -25.59 5.31 -28.38
CA TYR A 512 -24.99 6.21 -27.40
C TYR A 512 -23.46 6.09 -27.46
N VAL A 513 -22.77 7.22 -27.53
CA VAL A 513 -21.31 7.26 -27.63
C VAL A 513 -20.72 7.41 -26.23
N PHE A 514 -20.00 6.39 -25.78
CA PHE A 514 -19.25 6.43 -24.52
C PHE A 514 -17.98 7.29 -24.62
N ARG A 515 -17.52 7.85 -23.50
CA ARG A 515 -16.39 8.80 -23.46
C ARG A 515 -15.02 8.14 -23.55
N PHE A 516 -14.87 6.94 -23.00
CA PHE A 516 -13.55 6.36 -22.73
C PHE A 516 -13.40 4.92 -23.17
N LYS A 517 -14.44 4.08 -23.05
CA LYS A 517 -14.35 2.66 -23.50
C LYS A 517 -14.19 2.55 -25.02
N PRO A 518 -13.69 1.41 -25.54
CA PRO A 518 -13.66 1.15 -26.98
C PRO A 518 -15.03 1.34 -27.64
N GLY A 519 -15.03 1.82 -28.87
CA GLY A 519 -16.24 2.18 -29.63
C GLY A 519 -16.03 1.96 -31.12
N ALA A 520 -16.16 3.02 -31.92
CA ALA A 520 -15.97 2.90 -33.38
C ALA A 520 -14.58 2.30 -33.75
N PRO A 521 -14.48 1.50 -34.83
CA PRO A 521 -13.23 0.86 -35.26
C PRO A 521 -12.02 1.80 -35.42
N ASP A 522 -12.27 2.98 -35.97
CA ASP A 522 -11.30 4.06 -36.24
C ASP A 522 -10.95 4.88 -34.99
N ARG A 523 -11.69 4.70 -33.89
CA ARG A 523 -11.48 5.45 -32.66
C ARG A 523 -10.29 4.90 -31.87
N ALA A 524 -9.22 5.69 -31.84
CA ALA A 524 -8.06 5.42 -31.01
C ALA A 524 -8.41 5.33 -29.50
N PRO A 525 -7.78 4.40 -28.75
CA PRO A 525 -7.83 4.42 -27.30
C PRO A 525 -7.29 5.75 -26.73
N ARG A 526 -7.71 6.12 -25.52
CA ARG A 526 -7.32 7.41 -24.89
C ARG A 526 -6.52 7.21 -23.59
N PHE A 527 -5.76 8.22 -23.20
CA PHE A 527 -5.10 8.29 -21.88
C PHE A 527 -5.76 9.40 -21.05
N PHE A 528 -6.27 9.07 -19.86
CA PHE A 528 -7.05 10.01 -19.03
C PHE A 528 -6.86 9.81 -17.52
N GLN A 529 -5.83 9.08 -17.11
CA GLN A 529 -5.50 8.92 -15.69
C GLN A 529 -5.18 10.29 -15.05
N PRO A 530 -5.58 10.54 -13.79
CA PRO A 530 -6.10 9.59 -12.81
C PRO A 530 -7.64 9.46 -12.77
N HIS A 531 -8.37 9.94 -13.79
CA HIS A 531 -9.83 9.83 -13.83
C HIS A 531 -10.29 8.37 -13.96
N MET A 532 -11.28 8.00 -13.17
CA MET A 532 -11.91 6.68 -13.14
C MET A 532 -13.34 6.76 -13.68
N PRO A 533 -13.59 6.45 -14.97
CA PRO A 533 -14.92 6.53 -15.56
C PRO A 533 -15.76 5.33 -15.14
N ARG A 534 -16.67 5.53 -14.18
CA ARG A 534 -17.35 4.44 -13.48
C ARG A 534 -18.30 3.68 -14.40
N LEU A 535 -19.04 4.38 -15.25
CA LEU A 535 -19.98 3.77 -16.19
C LEU A 535 -19.23 2.99 -17.28
N ASP A 536 -18.30 3.62 -18.01
CA ASP A 536 -17.48 2.97 -19.04
C ASP A 536 -16.77 1.72 -18.52
N TRP A 537 -16.24 1.78 -17.30
CA TRP A 537 -15.61 0.63 -16.66
C TRP A 537 -16.60 -0.48 -16.34
N ARG A 538 -17.78 -0.14 -15.82
CA ARG A 538 -18.80 -1.12 -15.47
C ARG A 538 -19.37 -1.81 -16.71
N MET A 539 -19.40 -1.13 -17.85
CA MET A 539 -19.80 -1.73 -19.14
C MET A 539 -18.90 -2.91 -19.55
N TRP A 540 -17.62 -2.92 -19.18
CA TRP A 540 -16.74 -4.06 -19.43
C TRP A 540 -17.19 -5.33 -18.69
N PHE A 541 -17.56 -5.20 -17.41
CA PHE A 541 -18.13 -6.32 -16.65
C PHE A 541 -19.48 -6.76 -17.19
N ALA A 542 -20.33 -5.79 -17.54
CA ALA A 542 -21.64 -6.06 -18.10
C ALA A 542 -21.56 -6.83 -19.43
N ALA A 543 -20.60 -6.50 -20.29
CA ALA A 543 -20.39 -7.20 -21.56
C ALA A 543 -19.89 -8.65 -21.35
N LEU A 544 -19.00 -8.88 -20.40
CA LEU A 544 -18.56 -10.23 -20.03
C LEU A 544 -19.70 -11.07 -19.41
N GLY A 545 -20.58 -10.44 -18.65
CA GLY A 545 -21.81 -11.08 -18.17
C GLY A 545 -22.73 -11.45 -19.34
N ALA A 546 -22.99 -10.51 -20.24
CA ALA A 546 -23.85 -10.70 -21.40
C ALA A 546 -23.38 -11.81 -22.34
N GLU A 547 -22.06 -11.91 -22.57
CA GLU A 547 -21.46 -13.02 -23.34
C GLU A 547 -21.79 -14.39 -22.73
N ARG A 548 -21.95 -14.46 -21.40
CA ARG A 548 -22.37 -15.66 -20.66
C ARG A 548 -23.88 -15.78 -20.48
N GLY A 549 -24.68 -14.93 -21.14
CA GLY A 549 -26.13 -14.91 -21.02
C GLY A 549 -26.67 -14.28 -19.73
N GLN A 550 -25.85 -13.48 -19.03
CA GLN A 550 -26.21 -12.84 -17.77
C GLN A 550 -26.18 -11.31 -17.88
N LEU A 551 -27.35 -10.67 -17.88
CA LEU A 551 -27.45 -9.21 -17.85
C LEU A 551 -27.38 -8.68 -16.42
N GLU A 552 -26.55 -7.66 -16.20
CA GLU A 552 -26.44 -7.03 -14.89
C GLU A 552 -27.70 -6.18 -14.57
N GLY A 553 -28.20 -6.29 -13.33
CA GLY A 553 -29.48 -5.69 -12.93
C GLY A 553 -29.56 -4.17 -13.09
N TRP A 554 -28.44 -3.45 -13.01
CA TRP A 554 -28.37 -2.00 -13.16
C TRP A 554 -28.52 -1.51 -14.62
N LEU A 555 -28.41 -2.40 -15.62
CA LEU A 555 -28.62 -2.02 -17.03
C LEU A 555 -30.07 -1.63 -17.33
N ARG A 556 -31.02 -2.24 -16.62
CA ARG A 556 -32.45 -1.91 -16.73
C ARG A 556 -32.73 -0.46 -16.31
N PRO A 557 -32.42 -0.03 -15.07
CA PRO A 557 -32.65 1.35 -14.67
C PRO A 557 -31.80 2.34 -15.47
N LEU A 558 -30.61 1.95 -15.97
CA LEU A 558 -29.89 2.78 -16.95
C LEU A 558 -30.76 3.04 -18.19
N CYS A 559 -31.32 1.99 -18.80
CA CYS A 559 -32.10 2.14 -20.02
C CYS A 559 -33.43 2.86 -19.77
N GLU A 560 -34.06 2.69 -18.61
CA GLU A 560 -35.23 3.47 -18.21
C GLU A 560 -34.89 4.97 -18.17
N ARG A 561 -33.80 5.36 -17.49
CA ARG A 561 -33.34 6.75 -17.45
C ARG A 561 -32.95 7.30 -18.84
N LEU A 562 -32.43 6.46 -19.73
CA LEU A 562 -32.12 6.84 -21.11
C LEU A 562 -33.38 7.06 -21.96
N LEU A 563 -34.44 6.28 -21.77
CA LEU A 563 -35.75 6.51 -22.40
C LEU A 563 -36.37 7.83 -21.95
N ASP A 564 -36.19 8.17 -20.68
CA ASP A 564 -36.66 9.43 -20.10
C ASP A 564 -35.81 10.66 -20.50
N ALA A 565 -34.70 10.42 -21.21
CA ALA A 565 -33.69 11.42 -21.58
C ALA A 565 -33.14 12.21 -20.37
N GLU A 566 -32.88 11.50 -19.28
CA GLU A 566 -32.50 12.11 -18.00
C GLU A 566 -31.13 12.82 -18.10
N PRO A 567 -31.07 14.16 -17.91
CA PRO A 567 -29.88 14.95 -18.19
C PRO A 567 -28.62 14.49 -17.45
N GLU A 568 -28.76 14.12 -16.17
CA GLU A 568 -27.65 13.66 -15.35
C GLU A 568 -27.05 12.34 -15.85
N VAL A 569 -27.88 11.46 -16.42
CA VAL A 569 -27.44 10.19 -17.00
C VAL A 569 -26.86 10.40 -18.39
N LEU A 570 -27.49 11.24 -19.22
CA LEU A 570 -26.97 11.60 -20.54
C LEU A 570 -25.58 12.25 -20.45
N ALA A 571 -25.31 13.03 -19.40
CA ALA A 571 -24.00 13.67 -19.17
C ALA A 571 -22.85 12.66 -18.99
N LEU A 572 -23.14 11.41 -18.61
CA LEU A 572 -22.13 10.33 -18.51
C LEU A 572 -21.61 9.90 -19.88
N PHE A 573 -22.36 10.15 -20.95
CA PHE A 573 -21.99 9.84 -22.33
C PHE A 573 -21.26 11.02 -22.99
N GLU A 574 -20.49 10.74 -24.04
CA GLU A 574 -19.88 11.77 -24.89
C GLU A 574 -20.93 12.40 -25.80
N ALA A 575 -21.82 11.57 -26.36
CA ALA A 575 -22.94 12.02 -27.17
C ALA A 575 -24.13 11.06 -27.03
N ALA A 576 -25.32 11.65 -26.94
CA ALA A 576 -26.59 10.95 -27.06
C ALA A 576 -27.11 11.07 -28.50
N PRO A 577 -27.72 10.03 -29.08
CA PRO A 577 -28.07 9.99 -30.50
C PRO A 577 -29.10 11.03 -30.93
N PHE A 578 -29.98 11.46 -30.01
CA PHE A 578 -31.06 12.43 -30.26
C PHE A 578 -30.99 13.63 -29.30
N GLY A 579 -29.83 13.87 -28.68
CA GLY A 579 -29.66 14.96 -27.70
C GLY A 579 -30.67 14.85 -26.54
N PRO A 580 -31.50 15.89 -26.27
CA PRO A 580 -32.52 15.86 -25.22
C PRO A 580 -33.84 15.21 -25.65
N GLU A 581 -34.02 14.83 -26.93
CA GLU A 581 -35.24 14.18 -27.39
C GLU A 581 -35.32 12.75 -26.84
N ARG A 582 -36.50 12.39 -26.33
CA ARG A 582 -36.75 11.08 -25.73
C ARG A 582 -36.86 9.99 -26.79
N PRO A 583 -36.00 8.96 -26.77
CA PRO A 583 -36.16 7.83 -27.67
C PRO A 583 -37.38 6.99 -27.29
N ARG A 584 -38.00 6.34 -28.28
CA ARG A 584 -39.13 5.42 -28.05
C ARG A 584 -38.70 3.99 -27.85
N HIS A 585 -37.53 3.63 -28.37
CA HIS A 585 -37.00 2.28 -28.31
C HIS A 585 -35.52 2.30 -27.94
N LEU A 586 -35.11 1.36 -27.11
CA LEU A 586 -33.72 1.05 -26.81
C LEU A 586 -33.45 -0.43 -27.05
N ARG A 587 -32.22 -0.73 -27.46
CA ARG A 587 -31.71 -2.10 -27.50
C ARG A 587 -30.25 -2.17 -27.11
N LEU A 588 -29.88 -3.30 -26.51
CA LEU A 588 -28.49 -3.64 -26.22
C LEU A 588 -28.00 -4.58 -27.32
N VAL A 589 -26.93 -4.18 -27.98
CA VAL A 589 -26.26 -4.96 -29.02
C VAL A 589 -24.93 -5.45 -28.48
N LEU A 590 -24.72 -6.76 -28.54
CA LEU A 590 -23.46 -7.38 -28.19
C LEU A 590 -22.57 -7.49 -29.42
N TRP A 591 -21.34 -7.04 -29.26
CA TRP A 591 -20.29 -7.08 -30.26
C TRP A 591 -19.08 -7.83 -29.73
N GLN A 592 -18.34 -8.48 -30.62
CA GLN A 592 -17.04 -9.05 -30.32
C GLN A 592 -15.94 -8.20 -30.94
N TYR A 593 -15.04 -7.67 -30.12
CA TYR A 593 -13.92 -6.85 -30.56
C TYR A 593 -12.62 -7.67 -30.61
N ARG A 594 -11.69 -7.22 -31.45
CA ARG A 594 -10.28 -7.62 -31.48
C ARG A 594 -9.42 -6.41 -31.82
N SER A 595 -8.15 -6.46 -31.43
CA SER A 595 -7.18 -5.45 -31.88
C SER A 595 -6.96 -5.57 -33.39
N ALA A 596 -7.05 -4.45 -34.09
CA ALA A 596 -6.74 -4.41 -35.52
C ALA A 596 -5.21 -4.51 -35.74
N PRO A 597 -4.76 -5.11 -36.87
CA PRO A 597 -3.35 -5.14 -37.24
C PRO A 597 -2.85 -3.74 -37.67
N PRO A 598 -1.53 -3.47 -37.62
CA PRO A 598 -0.95 -2.15 -37.89
C PRO A 598 -0.92 -1.75 -39.38
N ARG A 599 -1.81 -2.30 -40.20
CA ARG A 599 -1.83 -2.12 -41.67
C ARG A 599 -2.95 -1.20 -42.17
N GLY A 600 -3.83 -0.73 -41.29
CA GLY A 600 -4.96 0.14 -41.63
C GLY A 600 -5.10 1.32 -40.67
N GLU A 601 -6.16 2.11 -40.85
CA GLU A 601 -6.49 3.25 -40.00
C GLU A 601 -7.28 2.84 -38.74
N ASP A 602 -7.85 1.63 -38.74
CA ASP A 602 -8.63 1.09 -37.63
C ASP A 602 -7.74 0.63 -36.47
N TRP A 603 -8.23 0.87 -35.26
CA TRP A 603 -7.67 0.36 -34.00
C TRP A 603 -8.33 -0.95 -33.57
N TRP A 604 -9.60 -1.14 -33.97
CA TRP A 604 -10.43 -2.28 -33.58
C TRP A 604 -11.06 -2.96 -34.78
N GLN A 605 -11.12 -4.28 -34.73
CA GLN A 605 -12.03 -5.07 -35.56
C GLN A 605 -13.21 -5.48 -34.70
N ARG A 606 -14.44 -5.39 -35.21
CA ARG A 606 -15.64 -5.78 -34.47
C ARG A 606 -16.59 -6.62 -35.32
N GLU A 607 -17.20 -7.62 -34.67
CA GLU A 607 -18.23 -8.49 -35.24
C GLU A 607 -19.51 -8.39 -34.41
N ARG A 608 -20.67 -8.24 -35.06
CA ARG A 608 -21.95 -8.14 -34.37
C ARG A 608 -22.43 -9.52 -33.97
N LEU A 609 -22.57 -9.79 -32.67
CA LEU A 609 -23.10 -11.06 -32.18
C LEU A 609 -24.64 -11.07 -32.15
N GLY A 610 -25.27 -9.93 -31.88
CA GLY A 610 -26.72 -9.78 -31.97
C GLY A 610 -27.32 -8.82 -30.96
N VAL A 611 -28.65 -8.71 -30.99
CA VAL A 611 -29.42 -7.99 -29.97
C VAL A 611 -29.69 -8.94 -28.81
N ILE A 612 -29.31 -8.54 -27.60
CA ILE A 612 -29.50 -9.38 -26.40
C ILE A 612 -30.65 -8.92 -25.52
N TRP A 613 -31.06 -7.66 -25.64
CA TRP A 613 -32.19 -7.08 -24.92
C TRP A 613 -32.74 -5.86 -25.65
N ALA A 614 -34.04 -5.63 -25.53
CA ALA A 614 -34.71 -4.44 -26.07
C ALA A 614 -35.85 -4.02 -25.14
N VAL A 615 -36.12 -2.72 -25.12
CA VAL A 615 -37.19 -2.10 -24.34
C VAL A 615 -37.77 -0.91 -25.11
N SER A 616 -39.07 -0.69 -24.97
CA SER A 616 -39.76 0.47 -25.53
C SER A 616 -40.31 1.33 -24.40
N ALA A 617 -40.40 2.63 -24.63
CA ALA A 617 -41.15 3.54 -23.77
C ALA A 617 -42.59 3.03 -23.63
N ARG A 618 -43.14 3.15 -22.41
CA ARG A 618 -44.52 2.74 -22.13
C ARG A 618 -45.54 3.70 -22.71
#